data_AF-A0A932RP93-F1
#
_entry.id   AF-A0A932RP93-F1
#
_cell.length_a   1.000
_cell.length_b   1.000
_cell.length_c   1.000
_cell.angle_alpha   90.00
_cell.angle_beta   90.00
_cell.angle_gamma   90.00
#
_symmetry.space_group_name_H-M   'P 1'
#
loop_
_entity.id
_entity.type
_entity.pdbx_description
1 polymer ?
#
loop_
_entity_poly.entity_id
_entity_poly.type
_entity_poly.pdbx_seq_one_letter_code
_entity_poly.pdbx_strand_id
1 'polypeptide(L)'
;MAYDAARHQVVLFGGHDPLLDDTWVWDGANWTQMFPASSPSGRTGHTLAFDEACAEIVLFGGFTGSFADDTWVWGIPSTDPCVMRVEIDIKPDSFPNSINLGSGGTVPVAIFSSPSFDARTIDPLTVSLAG
;
A
#
# COMPACT_ATOMS: atom_id res chain seq x y z
N MET A 1 -11.34 10.89 6.06
CA MET A 1 -10.66 11.49 4.89
C MET A 1 -9.16 11.21 4.98
N ALA A 2 -8.47 11.15 3.85
CA ALA A 2 -7.01 11.00 3.77
C ALA A 2 -6.45 11.74 2.55
N TYR A 3 -5.17 12.12 2.60
CA TYR A 3 -4.48 12.77 1.49
C TYR A 3 -3.70 11.74 0.68
N ASP A 4 -4.04 11.60 -0.59
CA ASP A 4 -3.31 10.83 -1.59
C ASP A 4 -2.16 11.68 -2.12
N ALA A 5 -0.95 11.42 -1.61
CA ALA A 5 0.23 12.18 -1.99
C ALA A 5 0.70 11.89 -3.42
N ALA A 6 0.36 10.72 -3.99
CA ALA A 6 0.72 10.39 -5.36
C ALA A 6 -0.11 11.18 -6.38
N ARG A 7 -1.38 11.46 -6.07
CA ARG A 7 -2.32 12.18 -6.95
C ARG A 7 -2.56 13.63 -6.53
N HIS A 8 -2.00 14.06 -5.41
CA HIS A 8 -2.18 15.39 -4.83
C HIS A 8 -3.66 15.70 -4.54
N GLN A 9 -4.36 14.70 -4.00
CA GLN A 9 -5.81 14.75 -3.83
C GLN A 9 -6.22 14.38 -2.40
N VAL A 10 -7.35 14.93 -1.94
CA VAL A 10 -7.96 14.47 -0.68
C VAL A 10 -9.13 13.56 -1.01
N VAL A 11 -9.13 12.37 -0.42
CA VAL A 11 -10.22 11.40 -0.54
C VAL A 11 -11.06 11.44 0.73
N LEU A 12 -12.37 11.60 0.54
CA LEU A 12 -13.38 11.50 1.58
C LEU A 12 -14.31 10.33 1.22
N PHE A 13 -14.67 9.54 2.22
CA PHE A 13 -15.65 8.48 2.09
C PHE A 13 -16.65 8.57 3.23
N GLY A 14 -17.91 8.35 2.89
CA GLY A 14 -19.01 8.18 3.82
C GLY A 14 -19.39 9.41 4.63
N GLY A 15 -20.15 9.17 5.70
CA GLY A 15 -20.81 10.22 6.47
C GLY A 15 -21.69 9.65 7.58
N HIS A 16 -22.24 10.53 8.40
CA HIS A 16 -23.12 10.18 9.52
C HIS A 16 -24.44 10.94 9.39
N ASP A 17 -25.55 10.24 9.66
CA ASP A 17 -26.92 10.73 9.63
C ASP A 17 -27.41 11.35 8.30
N PRO A 18 -27.68 10.53 7.26
CA PRO A 18 -27.59 9.07 7.23
C PRO A 18 -26.16 8.56 7.05
N LEU A 19 -25.94 7.26 7.24
CA LEU A 19 -24.69 6.63 6.79
C LEU A 19 -24.60 6.75 5.27
N LEU A 20 -23.56 7.42 4.79
CA LEU A 20 -23.30 7.60 3.36
C LEU A 20 -22.22 6.62 2.88
N ASP A 21 -22.31 6.24 1.61
CA ASP A 21 -21.38 5.37 0.86
C ASP A 21 -20.73 6.08 -0.32
N ASP A 22 -20.85 7.41 -0.37
CA ASP A 22 -20.28 8.23 -1.42
C ASP A 22 -18.77 8.41 -1.22
N THR A 23 -18.07 8.49 -2.35
CA THR A 23 -16.66 8.84 -2.40
C THR A 23 -16.53 10.21 -3.04
N TRP A 24 -15.79 11.10 -2.39
CA TRP A 24 -15.51 12.44 -2.90
C TRP A 24 -14.01 12.65 -2.99
N VAL A 25 -13.58 13.29 -4.07
CA VAL A 25 -12.18 13.65 -4.32
C VAL A 25 -12.08 15.16 -4.43
N TRP A 26 -11.12 15.75 -3.72
CA TRP A 26 -10.75 17.16 -3.86
C TRP A 26 -9.42 17.29 -4.57
N ASP A 27 -9.38 18.12 -5.62
CA ASP A 27 -8.23 18.30 -6.50
C ASP A 27 -7.34 19.52 -6.17
N GLY A 28 -7.61 20.21 -5.07
CA GLY A 28 -6.98 21.50 -4.76
C GLY A 28 -7.92 22.70 -4.92
N ALA A 29 -9.03 22.53 -5.64
CA ALA A 29 -9.98 23.60 -5.95
C ALA A 29 -11.44 23.15 -5.84
N ASN A 30 -11.77 21.96 -6.34
CA ASN A 30 -13.14 21.48 -6.48
C ASN A 30 -13.31 20.10 -5.84
N TRP A 31 -14.50 19.86 -5.28
CA TRP A 31 -14.95 18.54 -4.89
C TRP A 31 -15.67 17.87 -6.05
N THR A 32 -15.26 16.66 -6.38
CA THR A 32 -15.90 15.81 -7.40
C THR A 32 -16.36 14.51 -6.75
N GLN A 33 -17.64 14.18 -6.91
CA GLN A 33 -18.16 12.89 -6.46
C GLN A 33 -17.73 11.79 -7.45
N MET A 34 -17.24 10.70 -6.91
CA MET A 34 -16.80 9.53 -7.67
C MET A 34 -17.87 8.43 -7.63
N PHE A 35 -17.97 7.67 -8.72
CA PHE A 35 -18.94 6.57 -8.87
C PHE A 35 -18.20 5.26 -9.23
N PRO A 36 -17.46 4.65 -8.29
CA PRO A 36 -16.75 3.40 -8.55
C PRO A 36 -17.74 2.24 -8.75
N ALA A 37 -17.33 1.24 -9.54
CA ALA A 37 -18.16 0.05 -9.80
C ALA A 37 -18.34 -0.85 -8.56
N SER A 38 -17.41 -0.77 -7.61
CA SER A 38 -17.46 -1.45 -6.31
C SER A 38 -17.14 -0.41 -5.23
N SER A 39 -17.92 -0.39 -4.16
CA SER A 39 -17.77 0.57 -3.06
C SER A 39 -18.10 -0.12 -1.73
N PRO A 40 -17.45 0.26 -0.61
CA PRO A 40 -17.90 -0.17 0.71
C PRO A 40 -19.34 0.28 0.97
N SER A 41 -20.04 -0.45 1.83
CA SER A 41 -21.33 0.01 2.36
C SER A 41 -21.16 1.28 3.20
N GLY A 42 -22.22 2.10 3.24
CA GLY A 42 -22.18 3.37 3.94
C GLY A 42 -21.88 3.22 5.41
N ARG A 43 -20.92 4.01 5.91
CA ARG A 43 -20.34 3.80 7.25
C ARG A 43 -19.75 5.06 7.85
N THR A 44 -19.72 5.09 9.18
CA THR A 44 -19.06 6.11 10.00
C THR A 44 -17.99 5.48 10.89
N GLY A 45 -17.12 6.30 11.50
CA GLY A 45 -16.08 5.83 12.43
C GLY A 45 -15.04 4.89 11.81
N HIS A 46 -14.97 4.82 10.47
CA HIS A 46 -13.93 4.11 9.74
C HIS A 46 -12.63 4.95 9.73
N THR A 47 -11.51 4.31 9.46
CA THR A 47 -10.22 4.99 9.25
C THR A 47 -9.86 5.00 7.78
N LEU A 48 -9.33 6.12 7.28
CA LEU A 48 -8.70 6.24 5.97
C LEU A 48 -7.22 6.59 6.15
N ALA A 49 -6.33 5.91 5.44
CA ALA A 49 -4.89 6.17 5.43
C ALA A 49 -4.33 6.05 4.00
N PHE A 50 -3.25 6.77 3.71
CA PHE A 50 -2.52 6.63 2.45
C PHE A 50 -1.35 5.67 2.65
N ASP A 51 -1.29 4.62 1.83
CA ASP A 51 -0.15 3.73 1.72
C ASP A 51 0.78 4.25 0.61
N GLU A 52 1.91 4.83 1.01
CA GLU A 52 2.90 5.38 0.09
C GLU A 52 3.59 4.29 -0.75
N ALA A 53 3.76 3.08 -0.21
CA ALA A 53 4.41 1.99 -0.93
C ALA A 53 3.55 1.50 -2.10
N CYS A 54 2.22 1.53 -1.95
CA CYS A 54 1.27 1.07 -2.96
C CYS A 54 0.62 2.22 -3.75
N ALA A 55 0.80 3.47 -3.30
CA ALA A 55 0.10 4.65 -3.82
C ALA A 55 -1.44 4.51 -3.80
N GLU A 56 -1.95 3.96 -2.69
CA GLU A 56 -3.36 3.62 -2.48
C GLU A 56 -3.91 4.26 -1.20
N ILE A 57 -5.22 4.48 -1.18
CA ILE A 57 -5.95 4.88 0.04
C ILE A 57 -6.61 3.64 0.62
N VAL A 58 -6.26 3.31 1.86
CA VAL A 58 -6.79 2.17 2.61
C VAL A 58 -7.89 2.65 3.54
N LEU A 59 -9.07 2.03 3.42
CA LEU A 59 -10.16 2.13 4.37
C LEU A 59 -10.21 0.88 5.24
N PHE A 60 -10.33 1.05 6.55
CA PHE A 60 -10.51 -0.07 7.47
C PHE A 60 -11.67 0.15 8.45
N GLY A 61 -12.49 -0.89 8.58
CA GLY A 61 -13.55 -1.01 9.58
C GLY A 61 -14.63 0.07 9.51
N GLY A 62 -15.12 0.48 10.69
CA GLY A 62 -16.21 1.44 10.86
C GLY A 62 -17.54 0.77 11.27
N PHE A 63 -18.62 1.56 11.30
CA PHE A 63 -19.95 1.12 11.69
C PHE A 63 -20.95 1.29 10.54
N THR A 64 -21.55 0.17 10.13
CA THR A 64 -22.56 0.07 9.04
C THR A 64 -23.96 -0.27 9.58
N GLY A 65 -24.13 -0.28 10.92
CA GLY A 65 -25.20 -1.01 11.62
C GLY A 65 -24.64 -2.13 12.50
N SER A 66 -23.43 -2.61 12.17
CA SER A 66 -22.54 -3.43 12.98
C SER A 66 -21.09 -2.93 12.80
N PHE A 67 -20.18 -3.34 13.68
CA PHE A 67 -18.76 -3.10 13.47
C PHE A 67 -18.26 -3.93 12.29
N ALA A 68 -17.63 -3.27 11.33
CA ALA A 68 -16.98 -3.90 10.19
C ALA A 68 -15.49 -4.13 10.50
N ASP A 69 -14.94 -5.22 9.99
CA ASP A 69 -13.54 -5.64 10.08
C ASP A 69 -12.91 -5.83 8.69
N ASP A 70 -13.58 -5.33 7.65
CA ASP A 70 -13.14 -5.38 6.26
C ASP A 70 -12.13 -4.25 5.94
N THR A 71 -11.32 -4.52 4.92
CA THR A 71 -10.37 -3.57 4.33
C THR A 71 -10.78 -3.29 2.89
N TRP A 72 -10.79 -2.02 2.51
CA TRP A 72 -11.04 -1.57 1.15
C TRP A 72 -9.91 -0.68 0.68
N VAL A 73 -9.64 -0.71 -0.62
CA VAL A 73 -8.61 0.13 -1.25
C VAL A 73 -9.24 1.02 -2.31
N TRP A 74 -8.79 2.27 -2.33
CA TRP A 74 -9.08 3.25 -3.37
C TRP A 74 -7.80 3.57 -4.13
N GLY A 75 -7.82 3.31 -5.44
CA GLY A 75 -6.66 3.45 -6.31
C GLY A 75 -6.89 2.80 -7.66
N ILE A 76 -5.87 2.84 -8.52
CA ILE A 76 -5.84 2.06 -9.76
C ILE A 76 -5.58 0.60 -9.38
N PRO A 77 -6.37 -0.38 -9.85
CA PRO A 77 -6.05 -1.78 -9.62
C PRO A 77 -4.70 -2.10 -10.23
N SER A 78 -3.68 -2.23 -9.38
CA SER A 78 -2.36 -2.72 -9.76
C SER A 78 -2.44 -4.24 -9.89
N THR A 79 -2.04 -4.77 -11.05
CA THR A 79 -1.81 -6.23 -11.19
C THR A 79 -0.50 -6.66 -10.54
N ASP A 80 0.35 -5.72 -10.16
CA ASP A 80 1.49 -5.98 -9.29
C ASP A 80 1.00 -5.93 -7.84
N PRO A 81 1.14 -7.02 -7.06
CA PRO A 81 0.99 -6.90 -5.61
C PRO A 81 1.94 -5.82 -5.13
N CYS A 82 1.58 -5.09 -4.08
CA CYS A 82 2.42 -4.04 -3.52
C CYS A 82 3.74 -4.66 -3.02
N VAL A 83 4.74 -4.72 -3.89
CA VAL A 83 6.07 -5.24 -3.62
C VAL A 83 6.98 -4.05 -3.38
N MET A 84 7.45 -3.89 -2.14
CA MET A 84 8.59 -3.02 -1.87
C MET A 84 9.83 -3.64 -2.52
N ARG A 85 10.27 -3.07 -3.65
CA ARG A 85 11.54 -3.42 -4.28
C ARG A 85 12.67 -2.79 -3.47
N VAL A 86 13.52 -3.64 -2.89
CA VAL A 86 14.72 -3.21 -2.17
C VAL A 86 15.94 -3.50 -3.05
N GLU A 87 16.72 -2.48 -3.38
CA GLU A 87 18.01 -2.66 -4.06
C GLU A 87 19.01 -3.30 -3.08
N ILE A 88 19.61 -4.42 -3.48
CA ILE A 88 20.67 -5.08 -2.72
C ILE A 88 22.00 -4.63 -3.33
N ASP A 89 22.73 -3.74 -2.65
CA ASP A 89 24.11 -3.38 -3.00
C ASP A 89 25.06 -4.52 -2.60
N ILE A 90 25.61 -5.22 -3.59
CA ILE A 90 26.69 -6.19 -3.38
C ILE A 90 28.00 -5.46 -3.62
N LYS A 91 28.75 -5.22 -2.53
CA LYS A 91 30.00 -4.43 -2.49
C LYS A 91 30.92 -4.66 -3.73
N PRO A 92 31.33 -3.61 -4.46
CA PRO A 92 32.15 -3.73 -5.68
C PRO A 92 33.64 -4.07 -5.50
N ASP A 93 34.14 -4.33 -4.28
CA ASP A 93 35.59 -4.19 -4.02
C ASP A 93 36.34 -5.51 -3.76
N SER A 94 35.76 -6.67 -4.06
CA SER A 94 36.45 -7.96 -3.98
C SER A 94 36.41 -8.71 -5.32
N PHE A 95 37.46 -8.57 -6.13
CA PHE A 95 37.62 -9.47 -7.28
C PHE A 95 38.16 -10.83 -6.82
N PRO A 96 37.64 -11.97 -7.34
CA PRO A 96 36.58 -12.09 -8.33
C PRO A 96 35.19 -12.27 -7.70
N ASN A 97 34.31 -11.26 -7.80
CA ASN A 97 32.88 -11.41 -7.52
C ASN A 97 32.17 -11.94 -8.77
N SER A 98 32.41 -13.19 -9.11
CA SER A 98 31.52 -13.92 -10.02
C SER A 98 30.40 -14.55 -9.20
N ILE A 99 29.20 -13.96 -9.23
CA ILE A 99 27.99 -14.69 -8.82
C ILE A 99 27.82 -15.81 -9.85
N ASN A 100 28.16 -17.02 -9.43
CA ASN A 100 27.89 -18.21 -10.23
C ASN A 100 26.45 -18.65 -9.94
N LEU A 101 25.50 -18.16 -10.74
CA LEU A 101 24.07 -18.52 -10.65
C LEU A 101 23.80 -20.03 -10.87
N GLY A 102 24.78 -20.78 -11.39
CA GLY A 102 24.72 -22.24 -11.53
C GLY A 102 25.38 -23.01 -10.39
N SER A 103 26.07 -22.33 -9.46
CA SER A 103 26.55 -22.97 -8.25
C SER A 103 25.40 -23.01 -7.25
N GLY A 104 25.05 -24.18 -6.72
CA GLY A 104 24.10 -24.31 -5.62
C GLY A 104 24.61 -23.70 -4.29
N GLY A 105 25.45 -22.67 -4.37
CA GLY A 105 25.99 -21.94 -3.24
C GLY A 105 24.99 -20.96 -2.67
N THR A 106 25.08 -20.73 -1.36
CA THR A 106 24.26 -19.74 -0.66
C THR A 106 24.92 -18.38 -0.75
N VAL A 107 24.21 -17.37 -1.27
CA VAL A 107 24.62 -15.96 -1.17
C VAL A 107 23.96 -15.37 0.07
N PRO A 108 24.72 -15.02 1.13
CA PRO A 108 24.14 -14.34 2.28
C PRO A 108 23.76 -12.91 1.87
N VAL A 109 22.48 -12.57 2.04
CA VAL A 109 21.94 -11.23 1.83
C VAL A 109 21.50 -10.67 3.18
N ALA A 110 21.79 -9.39 3.42
CA ALA A 110 21.25 -8.66 4.56
C ALA A 110 20.18 -7.67 4.08
N ILE A 111 19.02 -7.68 4.72
CA ILE A 111 17.98 -6.68 4.52
C ILE A 111 18.06 -5.72 5.71
N PHE A 112 18.31 -4.44 5.45
CA PHE A 112 18.42 -3.41 6.48
C PHE A 112 17.09 -2.66 6.64
N SER A 113 16.72 -2.36 7.89
CA SER A 113 15.60 -1.46 8.16
C SER A 113 15.94 -0.02 7.73
N SER A 114 14.93 0.75 7.36
CA SER A 114 14.98 2.18 7.10
C SER A 114 13.93 2.91 7.96
N PRO A 115 13.85 4.25 7.95
CA PRO A 115 12.78 4.98 8.65
C PRO A 115 11.36 4.59 8.22
N SER A 116 11.18 4.10 6.99
CA SER A 116 9.88 3.68 6.44
C SER A 116 9.73 2.16 6.27
N PHE A 117 10.73 1.37 6.69
CA PHE A 117 10.78 -0.07 6.43
C PHE A 117 11.38 -0.83 7.62
N ASP A 118 10.61 -1.73 8.25
CA ASP A 118 11.13 -2.61 9.30
C ASP A 118 11.44 -4.01 8.74
N ALA A 119 12.73 -4.32 8.57
CA ALA A 119 13.17 -5.62 8.08
C ALA A 119 12.76 -6.81 8.96
N ARG A 120 12.34 -6.58 10.22
CA ARG A 120 11.92 -7.63 11.16
C ARG A 120 10.52 -8.16 10.87
N THR A 121 9.69 -7.43 10.14
CA THR A 121 8.31 -7.84 9.82
C THR A 121 8.22 -8.69 8.56
N ILE A 122 9.35 -8.92 7.88
CA ILE A 122 9.43 -9.69 6.65
C ILE A 122 9.43 -11.18 6.97
N ASP A 123 8.53 -11.93 6.33
CA ASP A 123 8.64 -13.39 6.25
C ASP A 123 9.70 -13.76 5.21
N PRO A 124 10.85 -14.35 5.60
CA PRO A 124 11.93 -14.70 4.68
C PRO A 124 11.49 -15.65 3.57
N LEU A 125 10.44 -16.45 3.79
CA LEU A 125 9.92 -17.39 2.79
C LEU A 125 9.19 -16.70 1.65
N THR A 126 8.81 -15.43 1.82
CA THR A 126 8.12 -14.62 0.80
C THR A 126 9.08 -13.81 -0.07
N VAL A 127 10.37 -13.79 0.28
CA VAL A 127 11.38 -13.03 -0.45
C VAL A 127 11.73 -13.77 -1.73
N SER A 128 11.59 -13.10 -2.87
CA SER A 128 12.05 -13.59 -4.17
C SER A 128 13.02 -12.60 -4.81
N LEU A 129 14.03 -13.11 -5.50
CA LEU A 129 14.93 -12.31 -6.30
C LEU A 129 14.37 -12.24 -7.72
N ALA A 130 14.05 -11.04 -8.19
CA ALA A 130 13.73 -10.81 -9.59
C ALA A 130 15.05 -10.71 -10.38
N GLY A 131 15.24 -11.58 -11.36
CA GLY A 131 16.39 -11.61 -12.27
C GLY A 131 16.05 -11.10 -13.66
#